data_AF-A0A074JPD8-F1
#
_entry.id   AF-A0A074JPD8-F1
#
_cell.length_a   1.000
_cell.length_b   1.000
_cell.length_c   1.000
_cell.angle_alpha   90.00
_cell.angle_beta   90.00
_cell.angle_gamma   90.00
#
_symmetry.space_group_name_H-M   'P 1'
#
loop_
_entity.id
_entity.type
_entity.pdbx_description
1 polymer ?
#
loop_
_entity_poly.entity_id
_entity_poly.type
_entity_poly.pdbx_seq_one_letter_code
_entity_poly.pdbx_strand_id
1 'polypeptide(L)'
;MNAFKGAQFPKSVILHAVFFYVRYAVSYRDLEEILAGRGVAVEHATLNRWVVKYAPSISARAQTRKQPTANSWRMDETYIKVKGR
;
A
#
# COMPACT_ATOMS: atom_id res chain seq x y z
N MET A 1 2.73 6.80 -21.25
CA MET A 1 4.05 7.05 -20.64
C MET A 1 4.34 5.99 -19.59
N ASN A 2 5.46 5.26 -19.71
CA ASN A 2 5.84 4.20 -18.78
C ASN A 2 6.22 4.79 -17.41
N ALA A 3 5.30 4.76 -16.43
CA ALA A 3 5.51 5.31 -15.08
C ALA A 3 6.72 4.72 -14.32
N PHE A 4 7.24 3.58 -14.78
CA PHE A 4 8.37 2.85 -14.19
C PHE A 4 9.67 2.98 -15.00
N LYS A 5 9.71 3.80 -16.06
CA LYS A 5 10.92 4.01 -16.85
C LYS A 5 12.00 4.67 -15.98
N GLY A 6 13.19 4.07 -15.94
CA GLY A 6 14.33 4.56 -15.16
C GLY A 6 14.35 4.14 -13.69
N ALA A 7 13.47 3.23 -13.25
CA ALA A 7 13.56 2.67 -11.91
C ALA A 7 14.66 1.60 -11.84
N GLN A 8 15.46 1.62 -10.76
CA GLN A 8 16.52 0.63 -10.52
C GLN A 8 15.96 -0.79 -10.33
N PHE A 9 14.74 -0.90 -9.77
CA PHE A 9 14.10 -2.17 -9.48
C PHE A 9 13.03 -2.53 -10.52
N PRO A 10 12.79 -3.83 -10.74
CA PRO A 10 11.70 -4.28 -11.59
C PRO A 10 10.36 -3.72 -11.12
N LYS A 11 9.48 -3.39 -12.08
CA LYS A 11 8.13 -2.90 -11.81
C LYS A 11 7.35 -3.79 -10.84
N SER A 12 7.53 -5.11 -10.93
CA SER A 12 6.86 -6.09 -10.06
C SER A 12 7.22 -5.90 -8.59
N VAL A 13 8.50 -5.68 -8.28
CA VAL A 13 9.00 -5.44 -6.92
C VAL A 13 8.40 -4.16 -6.35
N ILE A 14 8.45 -3.07 -7.12
CA ILE A 14 7.93 -1.76 -6.70
C ILE A 14 6.43 -1.85 -6.43
N LEU A 15 5.68 -2.46 -7.33
CA LEU A 15 4.23 -2.64 -7.16
C LEU A 15 3.92 -3.53 -5.95
N HIS A 16 4.70 -4.59 -5.73
CA HIS A 16 4.50 -5.48 -4.59
C HIS A 16 4.71 -4.76 -3.27
N ALA A 17 5.78 -3.96 -3.17
CA ALA A 17 6.08 -3.17 -1.98
C ALA A 17 5.00 -2.13 -1.70
N VAL A 18 4.61 -1.33 -2.70
CA VAL A 18 3.56 -0.31 -2.53
C VAL A 18 2.20 -0.97 -2.21
N PHE A 19 1.88 -2.10 -2.83
CA PHE A 19 0.65 -2.84 -2.53
C PHE A 19 0.64 -3.36 -1.09
N PHE A 20 1.74 -3.95 -0.61
CA PHE A 20 1.84 -4.43 0.77
C PHE A 20 1.65 -3.30 1.78
N TYR A 21 2.29 -2.16 1.55
CA TYR A 21 2.16 -0.98 2.40
C TYR A 21 0.72 -0.44 2.45
N VAL A 22 0.04 -0.36 1.30
CA VAL A 22 -1.34 0.17 1.25
C VAL A 22 -2.35 -0.83 1.80
N ARG A 23 -2.09 -2.14 1.69
CA ARG A 23 -3.03 -3.20 2.07
C ARG A 23 -2.94 -3.60 3.55
N TYR A 24 -1.74 -3.57 4.12
CA TYR A 24 -1.46 -4.05 5.47
C TYR A 24 -0.86 -2.94 6.34
N ALA A 25 -1.14 -2.96 7.64
CA ALA A 25 -0.58 -2.00 8.61
C ALA A 25 0.87 -2.37 8.97
N VAL A 26 1.78 -2.30 8.00
CA VAL A 26 3.19 -2.69 8.10
C VAL A 26 4.07 -1.44 8.04
N SER A 27 5.10 -1.35 8.89
CA SER A 27 6.03 -0.22 8.83
C SER A 27 6.99 -0.35 7.63
N TYR A 28 7.64 0.74 7.23
CA TYR A 28 8.63 0.68 6.14
C TYR A 28 9.84 -0.20 6.47
N ARG A 29 10.21 -0.32 7.75
CA ARG A 29 11.31 -1.19 8.19
C ARG A 29 10.92 -2.66 8.13
N ASP A 30 9.72 -2.99 8.60
CA ASP A 30 9.20 -4.35 8.47
C ASP A 30 9.08 -4.76 7.00
N LEU A 31 8.69 -3.83 6.13
CA LEU A 31 8.60 -4.08 4.69
C LEU A 31 9.99 -4.30 4.06
N GLU A 32 11.00 -3.56 4.50
CA GLU A 32 12.41 -3.77 4.13
C GLU A 32 12.87 -5.18 4.54
N GLU A 33 12.60 -5.62 5.76
CA GLU A 33 12.93 -6.97 6.24
C GLU A 33 12.19 -8.07 5.46
N ILE A 34 10.89 -7.88 5.17
CA ILE A 34 10.08 -8.82 4.38
C ILE A 34 10.65 -8.97 2.95
N LEU A 35 11.08 -7.86 2.34
CA LEU A 35 11.69 -7.88 1.01
C LEU A 35 13.09 -8.50 1.04
N ALA A 36 13.89 -8.22 2.08
CA ALA A 36 15.19 -8.83 2.29
C ALA A 36 15.07 -10.36 2.43
N GLY A 37 14.07 -10.86 3.16
CA GLY A 37 13.76 -12.30 3.25
C GLY A 37 13.39 -12.96 1.92
N ARG A 38 13.07 -12.16 0.89
CA ARG A 38 12.80 -12.62 -0.48
C ARG A 38 13.97 -12.36 -1.44
N GLY A 39 15.15 -11.99 -0.92
CA GLY A 39 16.35 -11.72 -1.70
C GLY A 39 16.38 -10.31 -2.34
N VAL A 40 15.52 -9.39 -1.89
CA VAL A 40 15.43 -8.03 -2.42
C VAL A 40 15.87 -7.04 -1.35
N ALA A 41 17.12 -6.58 -1.43
CA ALA A 41 17.65 -5.57 -0.52
C ALA A 41 17.23 -4.15 -0.98
N VAL A 42 16.35 -3.49 -0.22
CA VAL A 42 15.86 -2.14 -0.48
C VAL A 42 15.77 -1.38 0.84
N GLU A 43 16.38 -0.22 0.91
CA GLU A 43 16.29 0.67 2.08
C GLU A 43 14.86 1.22 2.25
N HIS A 44 14.36 1.29 3.49
CA HIS A 44 13.06 1.90 3.84
C HIS A 44 12.85 3.31 3.27
N ALA A 45 13.90 4.12 3.13
CA ALA A 45 13.81 5.45 2.50
C ALA A 45 13.41 5.35 1.01
N THR A 46 13.90 4.33 0.30
CA THR A 46 13.54 4.04 -1.09
C THR A 46 12.09 3.57 -1.19
N LEU A 47 11.64 2.74 -0.24
CA LEU A 47 10.24 2.31 -0.14
C LEU A 47 9.29 3.48 0.06
N ASN A 48 9.63 4.41 0.94
CA ASN A 48 8.83 5.63 1.15
C ASN A 48 8.72 6.46 -0.14
N ARG A 49 9.84 6.67 -0.86
CA ARG A 49 9.83 7.38 -2.15
C ARG A 49 8.92 6.70 -3.19
N TRP A 50 8.89 5.37 -3.22
CA TRP A 50 7.98 4.63 -4.11
C TRP A 50 6.52 4.81 -3.71
N VAL A 51 6.19 4.71 -2.43
CA VAL A 51 4.82 4.91 -1.94
C VAL A 51 4.33 6.31 -2.30
N VAL A 52 5.11 7.35 -1.97
CA VAL A 52 4.75 8.75 -2.29
C VAL A 52 4.55 8.94 -3.79
N LYS A 53 5.41 8.35 -4.63
CA LYS A 53 5.35 8.50 -6.09
C LYS A 53 4.20 7.71 -6.74
N TYR A 54 4.00 6.46 -6.32
CA TYR A 54 3.15 5.52 -7.05
C TYR A 54 1.76 5.34 -6.43
N ALA A 55 1.61 5.49 -5.11
CA ALA A 55 0.33 5.25 -4.44
C ALA A 55 -0.81 6.10 -5.01
N PRO A 56 -0.66 7.41 -5.32
CA PRO A 56 -1.75 8.21 -5.90
C PRO A 56 -2.20 7.69 -7.28
N SER A 57 -1.26 7.26 -8.11
CA SER A 57 -1.59 6.72 -9.45
C SER A 57 -2.31 5.36 -9.37
N ILE A 58 -1.95 4.55 -8.36
CA ILE A 58 -2.57 3.25 -8.10
C ILE A 58 -3.96 3.46 -7.51
N SER A 59 -4.12 4.36 -6.55
CA SER A 59 -5.41 4.66 -5.93
C SER A 59 -6.40 5.24 -6.93
N ALA A 60 -5.97 6.16 -7.80
CA ALA A 60 -6.82 6.69 -8.87
C ALA A 60 -7.34 5.58 -9.79
N ARG A 61 -6.45 4.68 -10.25
CA ARG A 61 -6.84 3.52 -11.08
C ARG A 61 -7.73 2.53 -10.35
N ALA A 62 -7.47 2.29 -9.07
CA ALA A 62 -8.31 1.42 -8.25
C ALA A 62 -9.71 2.03 -8.10
N GLN A 63 -9.79 3.35 -7.89
CA GLN A 63 -11.06 4.06 -7.76
C GLN A 63 -11.88 4.01 -9.05
N THR A 64 -11.26 4.13 -10.24
CA THR A 64 -11.97 3.98 -11.52
C THR A 64 -12.56 2.57 -11.71
N ARG A 65 -11.97 1.56 -11.06
CA ARG A 65 -12.45 0.17 -11.11
C ARG A 65 -13.46 -0.16 -10.02
N LYS A 66 -13.59 0.68 -8.98
CA LYS A 66 -14.60 0.47 -7.96
C LYS A 66 -15.97 0.78 -8.53
N GLN A 67 -16.94 -0.06 -8.17
CA GLN A 67 -18.33 0.25 -8.46
C GLN A 67 -18.76 1.48 -7.64
N PRO A 68 -19.72 2.28 -8.15
CA PRO A 68 -20.34 3.33 -7.37
C PRO A 68 -20.89 2.75 -6.07
N THR A 69 -20.63 3.42 -4.95
CA THR A 69 -21.25 3.04 -3.67
C THR A 69 -22.76 3.21 -3.78
N ALA A 70 -23.52 2.23 -3.27
CA ALA A 70 -24.98 2.30 -3.27
C ALA A 70 -25.48 3.57 -2.54
N ASN A 71 -26.63 4.10 -2.98
CA ASN A 71 -27.26 5.31 -2.43
C ASN A 71 -27.74 5.16 -0.97
N SER A 72 -27.72 3.95 -0.43
CA SER A 72 -28.10 3.66 0.95
C SER A 72 -26.89 3.15 1.71
N TRP A 73 -26.59 3.78 2.84
CA TRP A 73 -25.54 3.35 3.76
C TRP A 73 -26.17 2.57 4.91
N ARG A 74 -25.68 1.36 5.17
CA ARG A 74 -26.04 0.58 6.36
C ARG A 74 -24.89 0.73 7.35
N MET A 75 -25.21 1.15 8.57
CA MET A 75 -24.23 1.33 9.64
C MET A 75 -24.37 0.17 10.60
N ASP A 76 -23.33 -0.66 10.70
CA ASP A 76 -23.26 -1.71 11.70
C ASP A 76 -22.61 -1.15 12.96
N GLU A 77 -23.36 -1.09 14.06
CA GLU A 77 -22.87 -0.60 15.34
C GLU A 77 -22.17 -1.75 16.08
N THR A 78 -20.87 -1.59 16.37
CA THR A 78 -20.10 -2.57 17.16
C THR A 78 -19.78 -1.99 18.53
N TYR A 79 -20.39 -2.54 19.57
CA TYR A 79 -20.12 -2.14 20.96
C TYR A 79 -18.81 -2.77 21.44
N ILE A 80 -17.76 -1.94 21.59
CA ILE A 80 -16.49 -2.36 22.19
C ILE A 80 -16.53 -2.03 23.68
N LYS A 81 -16.54 -3.06 24.53
CA LYS A 81 -16.53 -2.90 26.00
C LYS A 81 -15.12 -2.50 26.45
N VAL A 82 -14.84 -1.21 26.52
CA VAL A 82 -13.57 -0.71 27.06
C VAL A 82 -13.67 -0.72 28.59
N LYS A 83 -12.88 -1.59 29.25
CA LYS A 83 -12.69 -1.53 30.70
C LYS A 83 -11.82 -0.32 31.03
N GLY A 84 -12.44 0.83 31.21
CA GLY A 84 -11.80 1.99 31.82
C GLY A 84 -11.37 1.67 33.26
N ARG A 85 -10.20 2.17 33.65
CA ARG A 85 -9.67 2.08 35.01
C ARG A 85 -10.23 3.20 35.87
#